data_AF-A0A942I989-F1
#
_entry.id   AF-A0A942I989-F1
#
_cell.length_a   1.000
_cell.length_b   1.000
_cell.length_c   1.000
_cell.angle_alpha   90.00
_cell.angle_beta   90.00
_cell.angle_gamma   90.00
#
_symmetry.space_group_name_H-M   'P 1'
#
loop_
_entity.id
_entity.type
_entity.pdbx_description
1 polymer ?
#
loop_
_entity_poly.entity_id
_entity_poly.type
_entity_poly.pdbx_seq_one_letter_code
_entity_poly.pdbx_strand_id
1 'polypeptide(L)' 'MMHTRRARFCRLIRRGICHQRSTVRGFMALASLSPTEDVALLMRTYAAEAQVSLDALRQLWREYCTVVNGVL' A
#
# COMPACT_ATOMS: atom_id res chain seq x y z
N MET A 1 20.77 -20.15 5.09
CA MET A 1 19.38 -19.80 5.49
C MET A 1 19.06 -18.30 5.52
N MET A 2 20.01 -17.36 5.36
CA MET A 2 19.72 -15.91 5.33
C MET A 2 19.13 -15.40 3.99
N HIS A 3 19.54 -15.94 2.83
CA HIS A 3 19.06 -15.47 1.51
C HIS A 3 17.55 -15.67 1.29
N THR A 4 16.96 -16.70 1.88
CA THR A 4 15.52 -17.01 1.73
C THR A 4 14.62 -16.07 2.53
N ARG A 5 15.06 -15.65 3.73
CA ARG A 5 14.33 -14.68 4.56
C ARG A 5 14.26 -13.31 3.90
N ARG A 6 15.41 -12.81 3.40
CA ARG A 6 15.55 -11.56 2.66
C ARG A 6 14.60 -11.51 1.46
N ALA A 7 14.70 -12.53 0.59
CA ALA A 7 13.87 -12.61 -0.60
C ALA A 7 12.38 -12.74 -0.27
N ARG A 8 12.01 -13.48 0.79
CA ARG A 8 10.62 -13.60 1.25
C ARG A 8 10.06 -12.27 1.75
N PHE A 9 10.81 -11.55 2.58
CA PHE A 9 10.42 -10.23 3.09
C PHE A 9 10.17 -9.24 1.94
N CYS A 10 11.11 -9.13 0.99
CA CYS A 10 10.94 -8.25 -0.16
C CYS A 10 9.69 -8.59 -0.99
N ARG A 11 9.40 -9.88 -1.18
CA ARG A 11 8.20 -10.32 -1.90
C ARG A 11 6.92 -9.93 -1.16
N LEU A 12 6.87 -10.10 0.15
CA LEU A 12 5.69 -9.76 0.96
C LEU A 12 5.41 -8.26 0.93
N ILE A 13 6.43 -7.42 1.13
CA ILE A 13 6.26 -5.96 1.06
C ILE A 13 5.78 -5.52 -0.32
N ARG A 14 6.42 -6.00 -1.40
CA ARG A 14 6.01 -5.65 -2.77
C ARG A 14 4.57 -6.06 -3.05
N ARG A 15 4.16 -7.26 -2.61
CA ARG A 15 2.77 -7.73 -2.73
C ARG A 15 1.81 -6.84 -1.94
N GLY A 16 2.17 -6.46 -0.72
CA GLY A 16 1.38 -5.52 0.09
C GLY A 16 1.20 -4.16 -0.59
N ILE A 17 2.28 -3.57 -1.12
CA ILE A 17 2.26 -2.30 -1.85
C ILE A 17 1.35 -2.40 -3.08
N CYS A 18 1.50 -3.46 -3.88
CA CYS A 18 0.66 -3.67 -5.06
C CYS A 18 -0.82 -3.83 -4.69
N HIS A 19 -1.11 -4.58 -3.63
CA HIS A 19 -2.46 -4.79 -3.13
C HIS A 19 -3.09 -3.47 -2.67
N GLN A 20 -2.45 -2.73 -1.76
CA GLN A 20 -2.99 -1.47 -1.26
C GLN A 20 -3.16 -0.42 -2.37
N ARG A 21 -2.23 -0.35 -3.34
CA ARG A 21 -2.39 0.51 -4.51
C ARG A 21 -3.62 0.14 -5.35
N SER A 22 -3.92 -1.15 -5.49
CA SER A 22 -5.13 -1.61 -6.16
C SER A 22 -6.39 -1.26 -5.36
N THR A 23 -6.34 -1.39 -4.04
CA THR A 23 -7.45 -1.05 -3.14
C THR A 23 -7.81 0.43 -3.21
N VAL A 24 -6.81 1.33 -3.14
CA VAL A 24 -7.01 2.78 -3.30
C VAL A 24 -7.70 3.07 -4.65
N ARG A 25 -7.20 2.51 -5.75
CA ARG A 25 -7.79 2.70 -7.07
C ARG A 25 -9.21 2.16 -7.15
N GLY A 26 -9.48 1.00 -6.55
CA GLY A 26 -10.80 0.38 -6.50
C GLY A 26 -11.81 1.26 -5.79
N PHE A 27 -11.49 1.74 -4.59
CA PHE A 27 -12.37 2.64 -3.86
C PHE A 27 -12.58 3.98 -4.57
N MET A 28 -11.55 4.58 -5.17
CA MET A 28 -11.71 5.80 -5.97
C MET A 28 -12.61 5.58 -7.20
N ALA A 29 -12.49 4.44 -7.87
CA ALA A 29 -13.36 4.09 -9.00
C ALA A 29 -14.82 3.91 -8.53
N LEU A 30 -15.05 3.19 -7.43
CA LEU A 30 -16.37 3.05 -6.82
C LEU A 30 -16.96 4.41 -6.42
N ALA A 31 -16.15 5.32 -5.86
CA ALA A 31 -16.58 6.67 -5.53
C ALA A 31 -17.09 7.43 -6.76
N SER A 32 -16.39 7.31 -7.90
CA SER A 32 -16.77 7.98 -9.15
C SER A 32 -18.04 7.42 -9.81
N LEU A 33 -18.41 6.17 -9.48
CA LEU A 33 -19.60 5.49 -9.99
C LEU A 33 -20.73 5.43 -8.95
N SER A 34 -20.54 6.05 -7.78
CA SER A 34 -21.48 5.95 -6.67
C SER A 34 -22.80 6.65 -7.00
N PRO A 35 -23.95 6.04 -6.64
CA PRO A 35 -25.27 6.60 -6.98
C PRO A 35 -25.65 7.81 -6.13
N THR A 36 -24.98 8.02 -5.00
CA THR A 36 -25.21 9.14 -4.07
C THR A 36 -23.89 9.70 -3.57
N GLU A 37 -23.92 10.98 -3.16
CA GLU A 37 -22.74 11.66 -2.62
C GLU A 37 -22.26 11.04 -1.29
N ASP A 38 -23.18 10.55 -0.45
CA ASP A 38 -22.82 9.90 0.82
C ASP A 38 -22.00 8.62 0.59
N VAL A 39 -22.40 7.80 -0.40
CA VAL A 39 -21.65 6.59 -0.76
C VAL A 39 -20.31 6.98 -1.41
N ALA A 40 -20.30 8.01 -2.26
CA ALA A 40 -19.06 8.51 -2.86
C ALA A 40 -18.07 8.97 -1.79
N LEU A 41 -18.55 9.70 -0.77
CA LEU A 41 -17.75 10.16 0.36
C LEU A 41 -17.20 8.99 1.16
N LEU A 42 -18.04 8.00 1.49
CA LEU A 42 -17.61 6.79 2.19
C LEU A 42 -16.49 6.05 1.44
N MET A 43 -16.64 5.87 0.13
CA MET A 43 -15.62 5.24 -0.70
C MET A 43 -14.31 6.05 -0.71
N ARG A 44 -14.37 7.39 -0.76
CA ARG A 44 -13.16 8.24 -0.65
C ARG A 44 -12.49 8.12 0.71
N THR A 45 -13.24 7.99 1.80
CA THR A 45 -12.70 7.74 3.14
C THR A 45 -11.93 6.42 3.19
N TYR A 46 -12.50 5.33 2.67
CA TYR A 46 -11.79 4.05 2.58
C TYR A 46 -10.57 4.10 1.65
N ALA A 47 -10.63 4.86 0.55
CA ALA A 47 -9.47 5.10 -0.29
C ALA A 47 -8.34 5.81 0.48
N ALA A 48 -8.68 6.78 1.33
CA ALA A 48 -7.71 7.49 2.16
C ALA A 48 -7.06 6.57 3.22
N GLU A 49 -7.84 5.71 3.88
CA GLU A 49 -7.30 4.73 4.83
C GLU A 49 -6.34 3.72 4.16
N ALA A 50 -6.73 3.22 2.98
CA ALA A 50 -5.86 2.36 2.18
C ALA A 50 -4.59 3.09 1.72
N GLN A 51 -4.67 4.40 1.44
CA GLN A 51 -3.53 5.23 1.08
C GLN A 51 -2.54 5.37 2.25
N VAL A 52 -3.01 5.56 3.48
CA VAL A 52 -2.16 5.56 4.68
C VAL A 52 -1.41 4.23 4.82
N SER A 53 -2.11 3.10 4.62
CA SER A 53 -1.49 1.76 4.66
C SER A 53 -0.45 1.57 3.55
N LEU A 54 -0.71 2.08 2.35
CA LEU A 54 0.23 2.06 1.23
C LEU A 54 1.51 2.85 1.55
N ASP A 55 1.36 4.02 2.15
CA ASP A 55 2.50 4.88 2.47
C ASP A 55 3.34 4.32 3.62
N ALA A 56 2.72 3.67 4.61
CA ALA A 56 3.44 2.91 5.63
C ALA A 56 4.28 1.77 5.02
N LEU A 57 3.74 1.00 4.07
CA LEU A 57 4.48 -0.06 3.40
C LEU A 57 5.63 0.48 2.52
N ARG A 58 5.43 1.63 1.88
CA ARG A 58 6.50 2.32 1.12
C ARG A 58 7.59 2.83 2.05
N GLN A 59 7.23 3.37 3.21
CA GLN A 59 8.19 3.81 4.22
C GLN A 59 9.04 2.63 4.71
N LEU A 60 8.39 1.52 5.08
CA LEU A 60 9.08 0.29 5.49
C LEU A 60 10.03 -0.23 4.40
N TRP A 61 9.59 -0.21 3.13
CA TRP A 61 10.45 -0.58 2.01
C TRP A 61 11.69 0.31 1.89
N ARG A 62 11.53 1.63 2.07
CA ARG A 62 12.64 2.60 2.02
C ARG A 62 13.64 2.33 3.14
N GLU A 63 13.18 2.27 4.38
CA GLU A 63 14.04 1.98 5.55
C GLU A 63 14.79 0.67 5.39
N TYR A 64 14.11 -0.37 4.93
CA TYR A 64 14.74 -1.65 4.63
C TYR A 64 15.84 -1.52 3.58
N CYS A 65 15.59 -0.81 2.47
CA CYS A 65 16.61 -0.55 1.45
C CYS A 65 17.78 0.25 2.01
N THR A 66 17.54 1.24 2.86
CA THR A 66 18.57 2.05 3.52
C THR A 66 19.49 1.17 4.37
N VAL A 67 18.92 0.35 5.26
CA VAL A 67 19.67 -0.58 6.13
C VAL A 67 20.46 -1.59 5.30
N VAL A 68 19.84 -2.14 4.25
CA VAL A 68 20.46 -3.17 3.42
C VAL A 68 21.58 -2.63 2.51
N ASN A 69 21.50 -1.38 2.08
CA ASN A 69 22.50 -0.74 1.22
C ASN A 69 23.59 0.01 2.01
N GLY A 70 23.56 -0.04 3.36
CA GLY A 70 24.59 0.59 4.20
C GLY A 70 24.56 2.13 4.19
N VAL A 71 23.39 2.72 3.95
CA VAL A 71 23.18 4.19 4.05
C VAL A 71 22.86 4.61 5.51
N LEU A 72 22.70 3.63 6.40
CA LEU A 72 22.65 3.76 7.87
C LEU A 72 23.75 2.90 8.49
#